data_AF-A0A7X4B843-F1
#
_entry.id   AF-A0A7X4B843-F1
#
_cell.length_a   1.000
_cell.length_b   1.000
_cell.length_c   1.000
_cell.angle_alpha   90.00
_cell.angle_beta   90.00
_cell.angle_gamma   90.00
#
_symmetry.space_group_name_H-M   'P 1'
#
loop_
_entity.id
_entity.type
_entity.pdbx_description
1 polymer ?
#
loop_
_entity_poly.entity_id
_entity_poly.type
_entity_poly.pdbx_seq_one_letter_code
_entity_poly.pdbx_strand_id
1 'polypeptide(L)' 'MDKELQNKNYEELSKELLELRKEQFNLRMQLGTGQLTRVHQFKVNRKNIARVKTLMNQKSSEKGA' A
#
# COMPACT_ATOMS: atom_id res chain seq x y z
N MET A 1 7.07 -13.82 4.14
CA MET A 1 7.24 -12.47 3.56
C MET A 1 6.83 -12.58 2.10
N ASP A 2 5.96 -11.69 1.63
CA ASP A 2 5.44 -11.72 0.25
C ASP A 2 6.57 -11.45 -0.74
N LYS A 3 7.21 -12.52 -1.23
CA LYS A 3 8.35 -12.49 -2.16
C LYS A 3 8.04 -11.71 -3.45
N GLU A 4 6.77 -11.61 -3.82
CA GLU A 4 6.30 -10.88 -5.01
C GLU A 4 6.54 -9.37 -4.92
N LEU A 5 6.50 -8.78 -3.73
CA LEU A 5 6.74 -7.35 -3.53
C LEU A 5 8.23 -6.98 -3.57
N GLN A 6 9.13 -7.93 -3.31
CA GLN A 6 10.58 -7.69 -3.37
C GLN A 6 11.11 -7.57 -4.81
N ASN A 7 10.50 -8.31 -5.74
CA ASN A 7 10.87 -8.31 -7.15
C ASN A 7 10.39 -7.07 -7.93
N LYS A 8 9.42 -6.33 -7.38
CA LYS A 8 8.90 -5.12 -8.02
C LYS A 8 9.95 -4.02 -8.10
N ASN A 9 9.98 -3.28 -9.21
CA ASN A 9 10.85 -2.11 -9.36
C ASN A 9 10.31 -0.92 -8.56
N TYR A 10 11.13 0.10 -8.30
CA TYR A 10 10.73 1.31 -7.57
C TYR A 10 9.49 2.00 -8.18
N GLU A 11 9.42 2.06 -9.52
CA GLU A 11 8.26 2.60 -10.22
C GLU A 11 6.99 1.79 -10.00
N GLU A 12 7.10 0.46 -9.97
CA GLU A 12 5.97 -0.44 -9.71
C GLU A 12 5.51 -0.34 -8.26
N LEU A 13 6.43 -0.21 -7.30
CA LEU A 13 6.10 0.07 -5.91
C LEU A 13 5.40 1.43 -5.74
N SER A 14 5.81 2.44 -6.50
CA SER A 14 5.17 3.76 -6.50
C SER A 14 3.75 3.69 -7.08
N LYS A 15 3.55 2.94 -8.18
CA LYS A 15 2.21 2.66 -8.74
C LYS A 15 1.33 1.91 -7.74
N GLU A 16 1.86 0.86 -7.11
CA GLU A 16 1.16 0.09 -6.08
C GLU A 16 0.74 0.98 -4.90
N LEU A 17 1.64 1.87 -4.45
CA LEU A 17 1.33 2.82 -3.39
C LEU A 17 0.17 3.75 -3.78
N LEU A 18 0.13 4.22 -5.02
CA LEU A 18 -0.95 5.06 -5.53
C LEU A 18 -2.29 4.31 -5.52
N GLU A 19 -2.31 3.07 -5.99
CA GLU A 19 -3.52 2.24 -6.00
C GLU A 19 -4.03 1.95 -4.59
N LEU A 20 -3.14 1.60 -3.65
CA LEU A 20 -3.50 1.43 -2.25
C LEU A 20 -4.08 2.71 -1.63
N ARG A 21 -3.60 3.89 -2.04
CA ARG A 21 -4.14 5.18 -1.58
C ARG A 21 -5.53 5.48 -2.16
N LYS A 22 -5.77 5.14 -3.44
CA LYS A 22 -7.11 5.24 -4.04
C LYS A 22 -8.09 4.32 -3.33
N GLU A 23 -7.69 3.07 -3.05
CA GLU A 23 -8.52 2.13 -2.31
C GLU A 23 -8.80 2.65 -0.88
N GLN A 24 -7.80 3.23 -0.21
CA GLN A 24 -8.00 3.87 1.09
C GLN A 24 -9.02 5.02 1.03
N PHE A 25 -8.99 5.83 -0.03
CA PHE A 25 -9.97 6.90 -0.26
C PHE A 25 -11.37 6.33 -0.47
N ASN A 26 -11.52 5.30 -1.30
CA ASN A 26 -12.78 4.62 -1.55
C ASN A 26 -13.37 4.03 -0.25
N LEU A 27 -12.53 3.40 0.58
CA LEU A 27 -12.95 2.88 1.88
C LEU A 27 -13.44 4.00 2.82
N ARG A 28 -12.78 5.17 2.83
CA ARG A 28 -13.25 6.33 3.61
C ARG A 28 -14.57 6.90 3.09
N MET A 29 -14.75 6.95 1.78
CA MET A 29 -16.02 7.36 1.17
C MET A 29 -17.15 6.40 1.55
N GLN A 30 -16.91 5.08 1.48
CA GLN A 30 -17.89 4.07 1.91
C GLN A 30 -18.22 4.14 3.41
N LEU A 31 -17.24 4.53 4.24
CA LEU A 31 -17.47 4.78 5.65
C LEU A 31 -18.39 6.00 5.85
N GLY A 32 -18.18 7.08 5.08
CA GLY A 32 -19.00 8.29 5.15
C GLY A 32 -20.45 8.08 4.69
N THR A 33 -20.69 7.17 3.74
CA THR A 33 -22.05 6.82 3.28
C THR A 33 -22.77 5.83 4.20
N GLY A 34 -22.10 5.31 5.23
CA GLY A 34 -22.66 4.29 6.13
C GLY A 34 -22.82 2.90 5.52
N GLN A 35 -22.34 2.68 4.29
CA GLN A 35 -22.43 1.39 3.56
C GLN A 35 -21.19 0.50 3.75
N LEU A 36 -20.39 0.77 4.78
CA LEU A 36 -19.13 0.07 4.97
C LEU A 36 -19.33 -1.38 5.42
N THR A 37 -19.19 -2.31 4.49
CA THR A 37 -19.35 -3.75 4.74
C THR A 37 -18.06 -4.45 5.19
N ARG A 38 -16.88 -3.85 4.98
CA ARG A 38 -15.58 -4.53 5.16
C ARG A 38 -14.56 -3.71 5.98
N VAL A 39 -14.85 -3.52 7.27
CA VAL A 39 -13.99 -2.76 8.22
C VAL A 39 -12.55 -3.30 8.29
N HIS A 40 -12.35 -4.62 8.14
CA HIS A 40 -11.02 -5.25 8.15
C HIS A 40 -10.11 -4.74 7.03
N GLN A 41 -10.67 -4.29 5.89
CA GLN A 41 -9.89 -3.80 4.76
C GLN A 41 -9.10 -2.52 5.11
N PHE A 42 -9.57 -1.69 6.04
CA PHE A 42 -8.79 -0.55 6.53
C PHE A 42 -7.49 -0.98 7.21
N LYS A 43 -7.50 -2.09 7.95
CA LYS A 43 -6.30 -2.62 8.62
C LYS A 43 -5.35 -3.25 7.61
N VAL A 44 -5.88 -3.97 6.63
CA VAL A 44 -5.11 -4.59 5.54
C VAL A 44 -4.44 -3.52 4.69
N ASN A 45 -5.21 -2.55 4.18
CA ASN A 45 -4.71 -1.47 3.34
C ASN A 45 -3.61 -0.65 4.06
N ARG A 46 -3.81 -0.28 5.34
CA ARG A 46 -2.77 0.38 6.15
C ARG A 46 -1.47 -0.43 6.24
N LYS A 47 -1.57 -1.74 6.45
CA LYS A 47 -0.40 -2.63 6.49
C LYS A 47 0.30 -2.73 5.14
N ASN A 48 -0.46 -2.81 4.05
CA ASN A 48 0.09 -2.87 2.70
C ASN A 48 0.86 -1.59 2.34
N ILE A 49 0.28 -0.41 2.65
CA ILE A 49 0.97 0.89 2.48
C ILE A 49 2.28 0.92 3.27
N ALA A 50 2.28 0.46 4.52
CA ALA A 50 3.49 0.41 5.33
C ALA A 50 4.56 -0.49 4.72
N ARG A 51 4.19 -1.70 4.26
CA ARG A 51 5.11 -2.64 3.61
C ARG A 51 5.72 -2.07 2.33
N VAL A 52 4.90 -1.47 1.47
CA VAL A 52 5.38 -0.85 0.22
C VAL A 52 6.38 0.26 0.53
N LYS A 53 6.07 1.14 1.48
CA LYS A 53 7.00 2.20 1.92
C LYS A 53 8.31 1.64 2.48
N THR A 54 8.26 0.58 3.29
CA THR A 54 9.47 -0.08 3.81
C THR A 54 10.33 -0.62 2.68
N LEU A 55 9.73 -1.27 1.67
CA LEU A 55 10.46 -1.81 0.52
C LEU A 55 11.04 -0.70 -0.37
N MET A 56 10.31 0.40 -0.56
CA MET A 56 10.83 1.58 -1.27
C MET A 56 12.06 2.13 -0.55
N ASN A 57 12.00 2.28 0.79
CA ASN A 57 13.14 2.73 1.57
C ASN A 57 14.32 1.75 1.48
N GLN A 58 14.09 0.44 1.59
CA GLN A 58 15.14 -0.58 1.45
C GLN A 58 15.85 -0.48 0.10
N LYS A 59 15.10 -0.34 -1.00
CA LYS A 59 15.67 -0.18 -2.35
C LYS A 59 16.39 1.16 -2.54
N SER A 60 15.91 2.23 -1.91
CA SER A 60 16.60 3.52 -1.91
C SER A 60 17.91 3.46 -1.13
N SER A 61 17.95 2.74 0.00
CA SER A 61 19.18 2.51 0.78
C SER A 61 20.18 1.62 0.05
N GLU A 62 19.74 0.58 -0.67
CA GLU A 62 20.62 -0.26 -1.50
C GLU A 62 21.25 0.48 -2.68
N LYS A 63 20.58 1.50 -3.24
CA LYS A 63 21.16 2.35 -4.30
C LYS A 63 22.09 3.45 -3.79
N GLY A 64 22.14 3.67 -2.47
CA GLY A 64 22.95 4.72 -1.83
C GLY A 64 24.23 4.20 -1.16
N ALA A 65 24.56 2.92 -1.34
CA ALA A 65 25.81 2.27 -0.91
C ALA A 65 26.62 1.85 -2.15
#